data_AF-A0A371CT90-F1
#
_entry.id   AF-A0A371CT90-F1
#
_cell.length_a   1.000
_cell.length_b   1.000
_cell.length_c   1.000
_cell.angle_alpha   90.00
_cell.angle_beta   90.00
_cell.angle_gamma   90.00
#
_symmetry.space_group_name_H-M   'P 1'
#
loop_
_entity.id
_entity.type
_entity.pdbx_description
1 polymer ?
#
loop_
_entity_poly.entity_id
_entity_poly.type
_entity_poly.pdbx_seq_one_letter_code
_entity_poly.pdbx_strand_id
1 'polypeptide(L)'
;MASLRLRHVCRAWRTFIDRSPAIWMDILYPRSHKTLFTNRSNKFPFVLAAFEHSQPPASSLRFALRGKFLSTFMTISGHASRISTLWLDCSDRVENDIQHFLNLHMPQLEKLTLWLTECTLVPTVAPDTSAVRFPRLTYLRTNCGECALHWPTSVMRTLILAIRRRDDEHSLLPGCFCCQISALSEVLKVLTRCPDLEQLEIYLPDPFIQPQSELDTDDVPISPVHMYRLNVLHLGGPAEAVHAVLARLHIRDTTKLQLCIRPYRREQALSDLVPARSLLAAFPQIRSLAIHVKYSRIWHHALSIDGEVERGDQRLSLHVDDTNSNIYSLNLLLFFKGVTTSCSPANITRVSVVMRLPFTDHVLESGWSWLFRHCSQVTELALETVDARTVFAALTPADTLVQLERLAVIYKREQSGAVYDSMLSMLEQRASRGVPLRSSAFTERICRCQVASYLALTDDQKECLQNAVHAFSIETVILG
;
A
#
# COMPACT_ATOMS: atom_id res chain seq x y z
N MET A 1 -12.33 29.44 2.78
CA MET A 1 -13.59 30.17 2.50
C MET A 1 -13.88 31.30 3.48
N ALA A 2 -13.64 31.14 4.79
CA ALA A 2 -13.79 32.24 5.76
C ALA A 2 -13.04 33.52 5.32
N SER A 3 -11.83 33.37 4.78
CA SER A 3 -11.00 34.48 4.32
C SER A 3 -11.65 35.33 3.22
N LEU A 4 -12.41 34.76 2.28
CA LEU A 4 -13.05 35.54 1.20
C LEU A 4 -14.26 36.33 1.67
N ARG A 5 -14.97 35.86 2.69
CA ARG A 5 -16.07 36.61 3.31
C ARG A 5 -15.55 37.89 3.97
N LEU A 6 -14.30 37.88 4.43
CA LEU A 6 -13.64 39.07 5.00
C LEU A 6 -13.44 40.20 3.98
N ARG A 7 -13.51 39.93 2.66
CA ARG A 7 -13.51 41.00 1.61
C ARG A 7 -14.69 41.97 1.74
N HIS A 8 -15.76 41.56 2.43
CA HIS A 8 -16.95 42.38 2.68
C HIS A 8 -16.91 43.12 4.02
N VAL A 9 -15.91 42.85 4.89
CA VAL A 9 -15.82 43.47 6.22
C VAL A 9 -15.36 44.92 6.16
N CYS A 10 -14.22 45.19 5.51
CA CYS A 10 -13.75 46.55 5.27
C CYS A 10 -12.79 46.63 4.07
N ARG A 11 -12.45 47.85 3.65
CA ARG A 11 -11.51 48.10 2.53
C ARG A 11 -10.14 47.48 2.78
N ALA A 12 -9.63 47.54 4.01
CA ALA A 12 -8.32 46.99 4.36
C ALA A 12 -8.27 45.46 4.17
N TRP A 13 -9.29 44.73 4.66
CA TRP A 13 -9.40 43.29 4.44
C TRP A 13 -9.49 42.93 2.96
N ARG A 14 -10.30 43.67 2.19
CA ARG A 14 -10.40 43.48 0.74
C ARG A 14 -9.06 43.63 0.05
N THR A 15 -8.33 44.72 0.34
CA THR A 15 -7.01 44.96 -0.25
C THR A 15 -5.99 43.91 0.16
N PHE A 16 -5.99 43.47 1.42
CA PHE A 16 -5.11 42.40 1.89
C PHE A 16 -5.35 41.10 1.13
N ILE A 17 -6.61 40.69 0.97
CA ILE A 17 -6.98 39.44 0.30
C ILE A 17 -6.67 39.52 -1.19
N ASP A 18 -7.03 40.63 -1.85
CA ASP A 18 -6.81 40.81 -3.29
C ASP A 18 -5.31 40.84 -3.65
N ARG A 19 -4.45 41.23 -2.70
CA ARG A 19 -2.99 41.24 -2.83
C ARG A 19 -2.29 40.00 -2.25
N SER A 20 -3.03 38.98 -1.84
CA SER A 20 -2.46 37.76 -1.24
C SER A 20 -2.61 36.54 -2.17
N PRO A 21 -1.65 36.26 -3.06
CA PRO A 21 -1.73 35.16 -4.03
C PRO A 21 -2.01 33.80 -3.38
N ALA A 22 -1.48 33.55 -2.18
CA ALA A 22 -1.71 32.30 -1.45
C ALA A 22 -3.19 32.01 -1.20
N ILE A 23 -4.00 33.04 -0.90
CA ILE A 23 -5.44 32.90 -0.65
C ILE A 23 -6.17 32.48 -1.94
N TRP A 24 -5.74 33.01 -3.08
CA TRP A 24 -6.31 32.70 -4.39
C TRP A 24 -5.86 31.33 -4.92
N MET A 25 -4.63 30.93 -4.60
CA MET A 25 -4.12 29.59 -4.90
C MET A 25 -4.91 28.48 -4.19
N ASP A 26 -5.30 28.71 -2.94
CA ASP A 26 -6.14 27.75 -2.18
C ASP A 26 -7.54 27.57 -2.81
N ILE A 27 -8.00 28.50 -3.65
CA ILE A 27 -9.26 28.38 -4.39
C ILE A 27 -9.08 27.47 -5.61
N LEU A 28 -7.95 27.61 -6.31
CA LEU A 28 -7.62 26.85 -7.52
C LEU A 28 -7.30 25.38 -7.21
N TYR A 29 -6.72 25.12 -6.02
CA TYR A 29 -6.41 23.78 -5.55
C TYR A 29 -6.74 23.64 -4.05
N PRO A 30 -8.03 23.50 -3.68
CA PRO A 30 -8.41 23.39 -2.29
C PRO A 30 -7.97 22.06 -1.69
N ARG A 31 -7.72 22.06 -0.38
CA ARG A 31 -7.30 20.85 0.37
C ARG A 31 -8.33 19.71 0.37
N SER A 32 -9.59 19.98 0.02
CA SER A 32 -10.65 18.98 -0.05
C SER A 32 -11.39 19.03 -1.38
N HIS A 33 -11.52 17.89 -2.06
CA HIS A 33 -12.23 17.78 -3.34
C HIS A 33 -13.72 18.15 -3.26
N LYS A 34 -14.35 18.06 -2.07
CA LYS A 34 -15.74 18.49 -1.83
C LYS A 34 -15.93 20.01 -1.98
N THR A 35 -14.83 20.77 -1.94
CA THR A 35 -14.83 22.24 -2.01
C THR A 35 -14.37 22.79 -3.36
N LEU A 36 -14.23 21.93 -4.38
CA LEU A 36 -13.84 22.35 -5.73
C LEU A 36 -14.89 23.28 -6.34
N PHE A 37 -14.46 24.51 -6.66
CA PHE A 37 -15.28 25.51 -7.33
C PHE A 37 -15.44 25.22 -8.83
N THR A 38 -14.54 24.44 -9.40
CA THR A 38 -14.48 23.98 -10.78
C THR A 38 -15.36 22.75 -11.04
N ASN A 39 -16.48 22.66 -10.33
CA ASN A 39 -17.48 21.61 -10.48
C ASN A 39 -18.68 22.05 -11.36
N ARG A 40 -18.81 23.35 -11.64
CA ARG A 40 -19.89 23.97 -12.42
C ARG A 40 -19.39 25.18 -13.19
N SER A 41 -19.84 25.36 -14.43
CA SER A 41 -19.41 26.47 -15.30
C SER A 41 -19.79 27.85 -14.76
N ASN A 42 -20.87 27.96 -13.98
CA ASN A 42 -21.30 29.23 -13.38
C ASN A 42 -20.32 29.79 -12.32
N LYS A 43 -19.31 29.01 -11.90
CA LYS A 43 -18.23 29.47 -11.02
C LYS A 43 -17.03 30.02 -11.77
N PHE A 44 -17.07 30.03 -13.10
CA PHE A 44 -15.97 30.48 -13.94
C PHE A 44 -15.45 31.89 -13.64
N PRO A 45 -16.30 32.93 -13.44
CA PRO A 45 -15.79 34.28 -13.14
C PRO A 45 -14.92 34.32 -11.88
N PHE A 46 -15.25 33.48 -10.90
CA PHE A 46 -14.52 33.38 -9.65
C PHE A 46 -13.20 32.61 -9.80
N VAL A 47 -13.17 31.60 -10.66
CA VAL A 47 -11.95 30.85 -11.02
C VAL A 47 -11.00 31.73 -11.84
N LEU A 48 -11.52 32.51 -12.79
CA LEU A 48 -10.75 33.47 -13.58
C LEU A 48 -10.10 34.52 -12.68
N ALA A 49 -10.87 35.14 -11.77
CA ALA A 49 -10.33 36.07 -10.78
C ALA A 49 -9.21 35.41 -9.94
N ALA A 50 -9.38 34.15 -9.55
CA ALA A 50 -8.33 33.42 -8.82
C ALA A 50 -7.06 33.23 -9.65
N PHE A 51 -7.15 32.97 -10.94
CA PHE A 51 -5.99 32.91 -11.84
C PHE A 51 -5.29 34.26 -12.04
N GLU A 52 -6.05 35.35 -12.08
CA GLU A 52 -5.54 36.72 -12.20
C GLU A 52 -4.82 37.18 -10.94
N HIS A 53 -5.43 36.96 -9.76
CA HIS A 53 -4.87 37.34 -8.47
C HIS A 53 -3.74 36.43 -7.97
N SER A 54 -3.53 35.26 -8.60
CA SER A 54 -2.42 34.35 -8.31
C SER A 54 -1.11 34.74 -9.04
N GLN A 55 -0.90 36.03 -9.32
CA GLN A 55 0.33 36.60 -9.87
C GLN A 55 1.13 37.35 -8.77
N PRO A 56 2.48 37.41 -8.80
CA PRO A 56 3.44 36.93 -9.82
C PRO A 56 3.58 35.39 -9.82
N PRO A 57 4.26 34.77 -10.82
CA PRO A 57 4.22 33.32 -10.99
C PRO A 57 4.92 32.64 -9.82
N ALA A 58 4.13 32.12 -8.88
CA ALA A 58 4.60 31.04 -8.05
C ALA A 58 5.03 29.92 -9.01
N SER A 59 6.25 29.42 -8.85
CA SER A 59 6.86 28.36 -9.66
C SER A 59 6.07 27.03 -9.67
N SER A 60 4.95 26.96 -8.96
CA SER A 60 4.06 25.80 -8.92
C SER A 60 2.59 26.22 -8.85
N LEU A 61 1.99 26.56 -9.99
CA LEU A 61 0.53 26.74 -10.07
C LEU A 61 -0.15 25.38 -10.07
N ARG A 62 -0.94 25.12 -9.04
CA ARG A 62 -1.75 23.91 -8.88
C ARG A 62 -3.20 24.20 -9.23
N PHE A 63 -3.83 23.29 -9.94
CA PHE A 63 -5.22 23.43 -10.34
C PHE A 63 -5.95 22.09 -10.29
N ALA A 64 -7.18 22.12 -9.81
CA ALA A 64 -8.06 20.96 -9.76
C ALA A 64 -9.40 21.30 -10.42
N LEU A 65 -9.91 20.41 -11.27
CA LEU A 65 -11.20 20.57 -11.94
C LEU A 65 -11.91 19.26 -12.23
N ARG A 66 -13.23 19.37 -12.39
CA ARG A 66 -14.07 18.29 -12.94
C ARG A 66 -14.24 18.48 -14.44
N GLY A 67 -14.51 17.39 -15.17
CA GLY A 67 -14.73 17.37 -16.61
C GLY A 67 -15.73 18.42 -17.10
N LYS A 68 -16.80 18.65 -16.32
CA LYS A 68 -17.83 19.69 -16.54
C LYS A 68 -17.30 21.09 -16.81
N PHE A 69 -16.14 21.41 -16.25
CA PHE A 69 -15.54 22.73 -16.33
C PHE A 69 -14.53 22.87 -17.49
N LEU A 70 -14.18 21.78 -18.18
CA LEU A 70 -13.14 21.77 -19.22
C LEU A 70 -13.45 22.69 -20.41
N SER A 71 -14.70 22.68 -20.88
CA SER A 71 -15.13 23.55 -21.99
C SER A 71 -14.95 25.03 -21.66
N THR A 72 -15.26 25.41 -20.42
CA THR A 72 -15.04 26.79 -19.95
C THR A 72 -13.56 27.08 -19.73
N PHE A 73 -12.80 26.10 -19.27
CA PHE A 73 -11.36 26.23 -19.05
C PHE A 73 -10.58 26.50 -20.35
N MET A 74 -11.04 25.97 -21.50
CA MET A 74 -10.42 26.26 -22.80
C MET A 74 -10.43 27.74 -23.16
N THR A 75 -11.36 28.53 -22.63
CA THR A 75 -11.43 29.98 -22.91
C THR A 75 -10.29 30.78 -22.27
N ILE A 76 -9.52 30.16 -21.35
CA ILE A 76 -8.43 30.78 -20.61
C ILE A 76 -7.09 30.05 -20.81
N SER A 77 -6.84 29.58 -22.04
CA SER A 77 -5.64 28.82 -22.43
C SER A 77 -4.32 29.49 -22.02
N GLY A 78 -4.25 30.83 -22.01
CA GLY A 78 -3.08 31.57 -21.51
C GLY A 78 -2.74 31.23 -20.05
N HIS A 79 -3.74 31.03 -19.19
CA HIS A 79 -3.54 30.63 -17.80
C HIS A 79 -3.18 29.14 -17.66
N ALA A 80 -3.69 28.29 -18.54
CA ALA A 80 -3.38 26.86 -18.58
C ALA A 80 -1.87 26.60 -18.76
N SER A 81 -1.19 27.43 -19.55
CA SER A 81 0.25 27.30 -19.83
C SER A 81 1.15 27.39 -18.58
N ARG A 82 0.65 28.01 -17.50
CA ARG A 82 1.38 28.22 -16.23
C ARG A 82 1.20 27.08 -15.24
N ILE A 83 0.25 26.18 -15.47
CA ILE A 83 -0.11 25.11 -14.52
C ILE A 83 0.98 24.05 -14.54
N SER A 84 1.56 23.77 -13.36
CA SER A 84 2.54 22.70 -13.19
C SER A 84 1.98 21.45 -12.53
N THR A 85 0.86 21.57 -11.82
CA THR A 85 0.16 20.42 -11.23
C THR A 85 -1.33 20.49 -11.55
N LEU A 86 -1.84 19.45 -12.20
CA LEU A 86 -3.24 19.34 -12.58
C LEU A 86 -3.87 18.08 -11.97
N TRP A 87 -5.04 18.25 -11.35
CA TRP A 87 -5.95 17.17 -11.01
C TRP A 87 -7.22 17.31 -11.84
N LEU A 88 -7.50 16.34 -12.69
CA LEU A 88 -8.64 16.33 -13.60
C LEU A 88 -9.48 15.08 -13.36
N ASP A 89 -10.76 15.30 -13.03
CA ASP A 89 -11.73 14.23 -12.81
C ASP A 89 -12.87 14.29 -13.83
N CYS A 90 -12.78 13.43 -14.85
CA CYS A 90 -13.78 13.19 -15.90
C CYS A 90 -14.46 11.81 -15.71
N SER A 91 -14.65 11.38 -14.46
CA SER A 91 -15.31 10.11 -14.14
C SER A 91 -16.84 10.17 -14.07
N ASP A 92 -17.44 11.34 -14.34
CA ASP A 92 -18.88 11.52 -14.37
C ASP A 92 -19.40 11.23 -15.78
N ARG A 93 -20.19 10.15 -15.93
CA ARG A 93 -20.67 9.58 -17.21
C ARG A 93 -21.35 10.59 -18.15
N VAL A 94 -21.89 11.66 -17.59
CA VAL A 94 -22.65 12.66 -18.36
C VAL A 94 -21.72 13.61 -19.12
N GLU A 95 -20.44 13.75 -18.73
CA GLU A 95 -19.61 14.90 -19.11
C GLU A 95 -18.14 14.48 -19.37
N ASN A 96 -17.95 13.61 -20.37
CA ASN A 96 -16.72 12.87 -20.67
C ASN A 96 -15.82 13.48 -21.75
N ASP A 97 -16.03 14.73 -22.22
CA ASP A 97 -15.25 15.24 -23.36
C ASP A 97 -13.83 15.70 -22.96
N ILE A 98 -12.94 14.73 -22.82
CA ILE A 98 -11.51 14.91 -22.57
C ILE A 98 -10.79 15.61 -23.73
N GLN A 99 -11.39 15.72 -24.93
CA GLN A 99 -10.73 16.38 -26.08
C GLN A 99 -10.39 17.83 -25.75
N HIS A 100 -11.24 18.50 -24.96
CA HIS A 100 -10.97 19.86 -24.48
C HIS A 100 -9.65 19.94 -23.70
N PHE A 101 -9.36 18.94 -22.86
CA PHE A 101 -8.08 18.85 -22.17
C PHE A 101 -6.92 18.56 -23.13
N LEU A 102 -7.11 17.62 -24.05
CA LEU A 102 -6.07 17.22 -25.01
C LEU A 102 -5.67 18.35 -25.96
N ASN A 103 -6.56 19.31 -26.21
CA ASN A 103 -6.30 20.48 -27.04
C ASN A 103 -5.56 21.61 -26.30
N LEU A 104 -5.33 21.49 -24.99
CA LEU A 104 -4.60 22.50 -24.23
C LEU A 104 -3.09 22.31 -24.36
N HIS A 105 -2.40 23.42 -24.62
CA HIS A 105 -0.95 23.46 -24.54
C HIS A 105 -0.52 23.79 -23.11
N MET A 106 0.11 22.83 -22.41
CA MET A 106 0.51 22.98 -21.00
C MET A 106 2.01 22.66 -20.83
N PRO A 107 2.92 23.52 -21.33
CA PRO A 107 4.36 23.23 -21.37
C PRO A 107 5.01 23.15 -19.98
N GLN A 108 4.38 23.73 -18.97
CA GLN A 108 4.87 23.68 -17.58
C GLN A 108 4.30 22.50 -16.77
N LEU A 109 3.44 21.67 -17.36
CA LEU A 109 2.78 20.59 -16.63
C LEU A 109 3.79 19.50 -16.25
N GLU A 110 4.02 19.36 -14.94
CA GLU A 110 4.93 18.37 -14.36
C GLU A 110 4.19 17.20 -13.73
N LYS A 111 3.03 17.47 -13.11
CA LYS A 111 2.26 16.47 -12.36
C LYS A 111 0.81 16.43 -12.83
N LEU A 112 0.38 15.27 -13.28
CA LEU A 112 -1.00 15.03 -13.69
C LEU A 112 -1.64 13.90 -12.88
N THR A 113 -2.81 14.17 -12.31
CA THR A 113 -3.75 13.14 -11.85
C THR A 113 -4.98 13.20 -12.73
N LEU A 114 -5.33 12.09 -13.36
CA LEU A 114 -6.39 12.00 -14.35
C LEU A 114 -7.32 10.83 -14.04
N TRP A 115 -8.60 11.10 -13.79
CA TRP A 115 -9.61 10.05 -13.66
C TRP A 115 -10.61 10.13 -14.80
N LEU A 116 -10.84 8.98 -15.44
CA LEU A 116 -11.71 8.86 -16.60
C LEU A 116 -12.80 7.82 -16.33
N THR A 117 -13.98 8.05 -16.91
CA THR A 117 -15.02 7.03 -17.01
C THR A 117 -14.69 6.02 -18.10
N GLU A 118 -14.35 6.52 -19.29
CA GLU A 118 -14.16 5.74 -20.53
C GLU A 118 -13.01 6.33 -21.34
N CYS A 119 -12.22 5.46 -22.00
CA CYS A 119 -11.02 5.85 -22.75
C CYS A 119 -11.27 5.92 -24.25
N THR A 120 -12.49 5.66 -24.72
CA THR A 120 -12.89 5.68 -26.14
C THR A 120 -12.57 7.01 -26.82
N LEU A 121 -12.46 8.08 -26.04
CA LEU A 121 -12.13 9.44 -26.49
C LEU A 121 -10.68 9.85 -26.22
N VAL A 122 -9.84 8.99 -25.63
CA VAL A 122 -8.40 9.24 -25.55
C VAL A 122 -7.83 8.73 -26.87
N PRO A 123 -7.35 9.60 -27.79
CA PRO A 123 -6.67 9.11 -28.97
C PRO A 123 -5.51 8.25 -28.50
N THR A 124 -5.15 7.23 -29.28
CA THR A 124 -3.86 6.54 -29.17
C THR A 124 -2.78 7.55 -29.58
N VAL A 125 -2.56 8.57 -28.74
CA VAL A 125 -1.66 9.67 -28.99
C VAL A 125 -0.28 9.06 -28.99
N ALA A 126 0.41 9.12 -30.12
CA ALA A 126 1.77 8.66 -30.21
C ALA A 126 2.60 9.32 -29.09
N PRO A 127 3.56 8.60 -28.47
CA PRO A 127 4.38 9.14 -27.38
C PRO A 127 5.05 10.48 -27.74
N ASP A 128 5.38 10.68 -29.01
CA ASP A 128 6.00 11.94 -29.48
C ASP A 128 5.02 13.12 -29.38
N THR A 129 3.74 12.89 -29.67
CA THR A 129 2.71 13.92 -29.56
C THR A 129 2.36 14.27 -28.11
N SER A 130 2.46 13.34 -27.18
CA SER A 130 2.30 13.65 -25.74
C SER A 130 3.51 14.44 -25.22
N ALA A 131 4.73 14.11 -25.67
CA ALA A 131 5.95 14.86 -25.36
C ALA A 131 5.88 16.32 -25.84
N VAL A 132 5.25 16.60 -26.97
CA VAL A 132 5.07 17.97 -27.46
C VAL A 132 4.05 18.77 -26.62
N ARG A 133 3.00 18.13 -26.10
CA ARG A 133 1.94 18.80 -25.32
C ARG A 133 2.31 18.98 -23.85
N PHE A 134 2.95 17.96 -23.26
CA PHE A 134 3.32 17.90 -21.85
C PHE A 134 4.82 17.53 -21.71
N PRO A 135 5.74 18.33 -22.24
CA PRO A 135 7.17 18.00 -22.32
C PRO A 135 7.85 17.80 -20.97
N ARG A 136 7.27 18.31 -19.87
CA ARG A 136 7.81 18.25 -18.52
C ARG A 136 7.09 17.24 -17.63
N LEU A 137 6.19 16.42 -18.17
CA LEU A 137 5.38 15.51 -17.37
C LEU A 137 6.26 14.42 -16.75
N THR A 138 6.50 14.54 -15.44
CA THR A 138 7.33 13.60 -14.66
C THR A 138 6.49 12.72 -13.73
N TYR A 139 5.24 13.09 -13.47
CA TYR A 139 4.32 12.34 -12.61
C TYR A 139 2.98 12.15 -13.33
N LEU A 140 2.56 10.89 -13.48
CA LEU A 140 1.25 10.51 -13.97
C LEU A 140 0.56 9.56 -12.98
N ARG A 141 -0.61 9.97 -12.50
CA ARG A 141 -1.55 9.10 -11.79
C ARG A 141 -2.85 9.00 -12.58
N THR A 142 -3.25 7.79 -12.95
CA THR A 142 -4.44 7.56 -13.79
C THR A 142 -5.11 6.22 -13.51
N ASN A 143 -6.39 6.08 -13.86
CA ASN A 143 -7.17 4.84 -13.75
C ASN A 143 -7.38 4.21 -15.13
N CYS A 144 -6.73 4.77 -16.15
CA CYS A 144 -6.87 4.42 -17.54
C CYS A 144 -5.58 3.72 -18.01
N GLY A 145 -5.69 2.45 -18.36
CA GLY A 145 -4.60 1.65 -18.93
C GLY A 145 -3.99 2.33 -20.16
N GLU A 146 -4.80 2.77 -21.12
CA GLU A 146 -4.34 3.47 -22.34
C GLU A 146 -3.47 4.70 -22.02
N CYS A 147 -3.88 5.53 -21.05
CA CYS A 147 -3.08 6.68 -20.63
C CYS A 147 -1.75 6.24 -20.02
N ALA A 148 -1.78 5.21 -19.16
CA ALA A 148 -0.58 4.64 -18.55
C ALA A 148 0.34 3.95 -19.59
N LEU A 149 -0.20 3.49 -20.72
CA LEU A 149 0.57 2.91 -21.80
C LEU A 149 1.19 3.96 -22.73
N HIS A 150 0.46 5.02 -23.09
CA HIS A 150 0.88 5.91 -24.18
C HIS A 150 1.56 7.19 -23.73
N TRP A 151 1.26 7.69 -22.53
CA TRP A 151 1.73 9.01 -22.09
C TRP A 151 3.08 9.02 -21.37
N PRO A 152 3.55 7.92 -20.75
CA PRO A 152 4.90 7.90 -20.21
C PRO A 152 5.95 8.07 -21.29
N THR A 153 6.91 8.94 -20.98
CA THR A 153 8.09 9.26 -21.81
C THR A 153 9.36 9.03 -20.97
N SER A 154 10.54 9.22 -21.58
CA SER A 154 11.83 9.02 -20.90
C SER A 154 12.07 9.93 -19.68
N VAL A 155 11.36 11.06 -19.59
CA VAL A 155 11.45 11.99 -18.44
C VAL A 155 10.55 11.57 -17.27
N MET A 156 9.70 10.55 -17.45
CA MET A 156 8.79 10.08 -16.39
C MET A 156 9.59 9.60 -15.17
N ARG A 157 9.10 9.96 -13.98
CA ARG A 157 9.67 9.59 -12.67
C ARG A 157 8.67 8.83 -11.80
N THR A 158 7.39 9.11 -11.94
CA THR A 158 6.33 8.43 -11.18
C THR A 158 5.17 8.03 -12.08
N LEU A 159 4.88 6.74 -12.14
CA LEU A 159 3.74 6.18 -12.84
C LEU A 159 2.86 5.41 -11.87
N ILE A 160 1.60 5.83 -11.74
CA ILE A 160 0.63 5.24 -10.83
C ILE A 160 -0.64 4.91 -11.63
N LEU A 161 -0.85 3.63 -11.92
CA LEU A 161 -2.13 3.10 -12.39
C LEU A 161 -2.95 2.66 -11.17
N ALA A 162 -3.72 3.60 -10.64
CA ALA A 162 -4.43 3.42 -9.37
C ALA A 162 -5.89 3.06 -9.57
N ILE A 163 -6.40 2.20 -8.67
CA ILE A 163 -7.81 1.82 -8.58
C ILE A 163 -8.59 2.77 -7.66
N ARG A 164 -7.89 3.43 -6.71
CA ARG A 164 -8.52 4.24 -5.67
C ARG A 164 -8.24 5.73 -5.90
N ARG A 165 -9.26 6.55 -5.64
CA ARG A 165 -9.09 8.01 -5.51
C ARG A 165 -8.38 8.29 -4.19
N ARG A 166 -7.55 9.34 -4.15
CA ARG A 166 -6.73 9.72 -2.98
C ARG A 166 -7.55 9.92 -1.69
N ASP A 167 -8.84 10.26 -1.80
CA ASP A 167 -9.69 10.61 -0.66
C ASP A 167 -10.71 9.51 -0.29
N ASP A 168 -10.72 8.39 -1.00
CA ASP A 168 -11.66 7.28 -0.84
C ASP A 168 -10.98 6.08 -0.14
N GLU A 169 -10.40 6.30 1.04
CA GLU A 169 -9.82 5.22 1.86
C GLU A 169 -10.86 4.15 2.27
N HIS A 170 -12.16 4.41 2.08
CA HIS A 170 -13.26 3.56 2.54
C HIS A 170 -14.25 3.11 1.46
N SER A 171 -14.11 3.53 0.19
CA SER A 171 -15.04 3.11 -0.87
C SER A 171 -14.35 2.18 -1.88
N LEU A 172 -14.34 0.89 -1.56
CA LEU A 172 -14.11 -0.16 -2.55
C LEU A 172 -15.37 -0.33 -3.39
N LEU A 173 -15.56 0.53 -4.39
CA LEU A 173 -16.39 0.13 -5.52
C LEU A 173 -15.50 -0.70 -6.47
N PRO A 174 -15.80 -2.01 -6.66
CA PRO A 174 -15.18 -2.77 -7.73
C PRO A 174 -15.61 -2.12 -9.05
N GLY A 175 -14.66 -1.64 -9.86
CA GLY A 175 -14.96 -1.06 -11.18
C GLY A 175 -14.37 0.32 -11.50
N CYS A 176 -13.37 0.79 -10.77
CA CYS A 176 -12.81 2.13 -10.99
C CYS A 176 -11.77 2.25 -12.12
N PHE A 177 -11.52 1.21 -12.93
CA PHE A 177 -10.69 1.35 -14.13
C PHE A 177 -11.52 1.91 -15.28
N CYS A 178 -10.95 2.89 -15.98
CA CYS A 178 -11.47 3.35 -17.26
C CYS A 178 -11.27 2.30 -18.36
N CYS A 179 -10.08 1.69 -18.37
CA CYS A 179 -9.71 0.53 -19.18
C CYS A 179 -8.51 -0.16 -18.52
N GLN A 180 -8.29 -1.43 -18.84
CA GLN A 180 -7.31 -2.28 -18.17
C GLN A 180 -6.11 -2.56 -19.07
N ILE A 181 -4.91 -2.66 -18.49
CA ILE A 181 -3.74 -3.19 -19.20
C ILE A 181 -3.83 -4.70 -19.16
N SER A 182 -4.02 -5.33 -20.32
CA SER A 182 -4.39 -6.74 -20.38
C SER A 182 -3.19 -7.67 -20.60
N ALA A 183 -2.05 -7.16 -21.08
CA ALA A 183 -0.91 -8.00 -21.43
C ALA A 183 0.42 -7.58 -20.76
N LEU A 184 1.23 -8.58 -20.42
CA LEU A 184 2.59 -8.39 -19.88
C LEU A 184 3.49 -7.59 -20.83
N SER A 185 3.40 -7.86 -22.12
CA SER A 185 4.23 -7.20 -23.14
C SER A 185 3.99 -5.69 -23.18
N GLU A 186 2.76 -5.22 -22.94
CA GLU A 186 2.41 -3.81 -22.90
C GLU A 186 3.06 -3.10 -21.70
N VAL A 187 2.98 -3.73 -20.51
CA VAL A 187 3.65 -3.23 -19.30
C VAL A 187 5.15 -3.08 -19.55
N LEU A 188 5.80 -4.13 -20.08
CA LEU A 188 7.25 -4.11 -20.31
C LEU A 188 7.66 -3.04 -21.35
N LYS A 189 6.88 -2.85 -22.42
CA LYS A 189 7.10 -1.80 -23.43
C LYS A 189 7.02 -0.37 -22.85
N VAL A 190 6.23 -0.15 -21.80
CA VAL A 190 6.20 1.16 -21.11
C VAL A 190 7.43 1.34 -20.25
N LEU A 191 7.81 0.30 -19.50
CA LEU A 191 8.93 0.38 -18.57
C LEU A 191 10.26 0.55 -19.29
N THR A 192 10.45 -0.06 -20.46
CA THR A 192 11.64 0.19 -21.30
C THR A 192 11.75 1.63 -21.80
N ARG A 193 10.62 2.34 -21.97
CA ARG A 193 10.61 3.77 -22.33
C ARG A 193 10.90 4.70 -21.16
N CYS A 194 10.81 4.21 -19.92
CA CYS A 194 10.94 5.01 -18.71
C CYS A 194 12.06 4.46 -17.79
N PRO A 195 13.33 4.40 -18.25
CA PRO A 195 14.41 3.74 -17.52
C PRO A 195 14.76 4.40 -16.18
N ASP A 196 14.46 5.69 -16.04
CA ASP A 196 14.75 6.50 -14.86
C ASP A 196 13.57 6.60 -13.88
N LEU A 197 12.58 5.71 -13.97
CA LEU A 197 11.41 5.72 -13.09
C LEU A 197 11.83 5.49 -11.63
N GLU A 198 11.32 6.32 -10.73
CA GLU A 198 11.59 6.29 -9.28
C GLU A 198 10.45 5.62 -8.50
N GLN A 199 9.21 5.74 -8.98
CA GLN A 199 8.04 5.11 -8.38
C GLN A 199 7.13 4.48 -9.43
N LEU A 200 6.82 3.20 -9.24
CA LEU A 200 5.87 2.45 -10.06
C LEU A 200 4.76 1.90 -9.16
N GLU A 201 3.51 2.21 -9.46
CA GLU A 201 2.34 1.55 -8.88
C GLU A 201 1.45 1.06 -10.02
N ILE A 202 1.27 -0.26 -10.14
CA ILE A 202 0.42 -0.87 -11.15
C ILE A 202 -0.47 -1.92 -10.50
N TYR A 203 -1.76 -1.84 -10.79
CA TYR A 203 -2.68 -2.93 -10.49
C TYR A 203 -3.12 -3.66 -11.75
N LEU A 204 -2.83 -4.96 -11.76
CA LEU A 204 -3.04 -5.86 -12.88
C LEU A 204 -4.45 -6.47 -12.81
N PRO A 205 -5.20 -6.45 -13.92
CA PRO A 205 -6.55 -7.00 -13.98
C PRO A 205 -6.56 -8.54 -13.95
N ASP A 206 -7.76 -9.10 -13.90
CA ASP A 206 -8.03 -10.52 -14.10
C ASP A 206 -9.10 -10.64 -15.22
N PRO A 207 -8.86 -11.39 -16.32
CA PRO A 207 -7.65 -12.15 -16.65
C PRO A 207 -6.49 -11.25 -17.10
N PHE A 208 -5.26 -11.65 -16.77
CA PHE A 208 -4.04 -11.03 -17.29
C PHE A 208 -3.39 -11.96 -18.30
N ILE A 209 -3.31 -11.53 -19.55
CA ILE A 209 -2.78 -12.32 -20.65
C ILE A 209 -1.25 -12.35 -20.53
N GLN A 210 -0.75 -13.49 -20.09
CA GLN A 210 0.64 -13.85 -20.31
C GLN A 210 0.76 -14.42 -21.72
N PRO A 211 1.83 -14.13 -22.47
CA PRO A 211 2.10 -14.87 -23.70
C PRO A 211 2.19 -16.36 -23.33
N GLN A 212 1.19 -17.12 -23.78
CA GLN A 212 1.22 -18.58 -23.66
C GLN A 212 2.38 -19.05 -24.54
N SER A 213 3.29 -19.83 -23.97
CA SER A 213 4.39 -20.50 -24.67
C SER A 213 5.66 -19.64 -24.90
N GLU A 214 6.71 -19.93 -24.13
CA GLU A 214 8.11 -19.79 -24.58
C GLU A 214 8.49 -20.88 -25.62
N LEU A 215 7.51 -21.57 -26.22
CA LEU A 215 7.71 -22.76 -27.05
C LEU A 215 7.07 -22.70 -28.44
N ASP A 216 6.39 -21.62 -28.85
CA ASP A 216 5.94 -21.53 -30.23
C ASP A 216 5.93 -20.09 -30.74
N THR A 217 6.57 -19.92 -31.91
CA THR A 217 6.72 -18.72 -32.76
C THR A 217 7.87 -17.76 -32.42
N ASP A 218 8.60 -17.35 -33.48
CA ASP A 218 9.85 -16.57 -33.58
C ASP A 218 9.90 -15.19 -32.87
N ASP A 219 9.42 -15.07 -31.64
CA ASP A 219 9.43 -13.81 -30.90
C ASP A 219 10.63 -13.68 -29.95
N VAL A 220 11.44 -12.66 -30.26
CA VAL A 220 12.63 -12.20 -29.54
C VAL A 220 12.46 -12.35 -28.01
N PRO A 221 13.41 -12.99 -27.30
CA PRO A 221 13.35 -13.09 -25.85
C PRO A 221 13.23 -11.68 -25.26
N ILE A 222 12.10 -11.39 -24.61
CA ILE A 222 11.85 -10.08 -24.02
C ILE A 222 12.90 -9.88 -22.93
N SER A 223 13.87 -9.02 -23.24
CA SER A 223 15.01 -8.75 -22.37
C SER A 223 14.54 -8.21 -21.02
N PRO A 224 15.22 -8.56 -19.92
CA PRO A 224 14.90 -8.01 -18.60
C PRO A 224 14.99 -6.49 -18.60
N VAL A 225 14.02 -5.84 -17.96
CA VAL A 225 13.97 -4.39 -17.84
C VAL A 225 14.71 -3.95 -16.59
N HIS A 226 15.78 -3.18 -16.78
CA HIS A 226 16.62 -2.70 -15.70
C HIS A 226 16.10 -1.37 -15.17
N MET A 227 15.68 -1.35 -13.91
CA MET A 227 15.02 -0.21 -13.25
C MET A 227 15.86 0.28 -12.08
N TYR A 228 17.08 0.74 -12.36
CA TYR A 228 18.07 1.08 -11.32
C TYR A 228 17.69 2.29 -10.46
N ARG A 229 16.83 3.20 -10.94
CA ARG A 229 16.38 4.36 -10.15
C ARG A 229 15.13 4.11 -9.32
N LEU A 230 14.56 2.91 -9.41
CA LEU A 230 13.29 2.60 -8.78
C LEU A 230 13.44 2.53 -7.25
N ASN A 231 12.81 3.47 -6.57
CA ASN A 231 12.79 3.55 -5.11
C ASN A 231 11.57 2.85 -4.51
N VAL A 232 10.45 2.84 -5.24
CA VAL A 232 9.18 2.24 -4.80
C VAL A 232 8.55 1.45 -5.94
N LEU A 233 8.26 0.18 -5.70
CA LEU A 233 7.52 -0.71 -6.58
C LEU A 233 6.29 -1.23 -5.85
N HIS A 234 5.11 -0.82 -6.29
CA HIS A 234 3.83 -1.34 -5.83
C HIS A 234 3.14 -2.11 -6.96
N LEU A 235 2.96 -3.42 -6.78
CA LEU A 235 2.23 -4.26 -7.73
C LEU A 235 1.02 -4.88 -7.03
N GLY A 236 -0.15 -4.79 -7.64
CA GLY A 236 -1.32 -5.52 -7.17
C GLY A 236 -2.02 -6.29 -8.27
N GLY A 237 -2.82 -7.29 -7.93
CA GLY A 237 -3.54 -8.11 -8.90
C GLY A 237 -3.46 -9.61 -8.59
N PRO A 238 -3.81 -10.48 -9.55
CA PRO A 238 -3.62 -11.93 -9.41
C PRO A 238 -2.15 -12.29 -9.18
N ALA A 239 -1.88 -13.32 -8.37
CA ALA A 239 -0.51 -13.75 -8.02
C ALA A 239 0.35 -13.99 -9.27
N GLU A 240 -0.17 -14.74 -10.23
CA GLU A 240 0.50 -15.10 -11.48
C GLU A 240 0.93 -13.85 -12.28
N ALA A 241 0.06 -12.84 -12.37
CA ALA A 241 0.33 -11.59 -13.07
C ALA A 241 1.44 -10.78 -12.38
N VAL A 242 1.34 -10.64 -11.05
CA VAL A 242 2.34 -9.94 -10.23
C VAL A 242 3.71 -10.62 -10.37
N HIS A 243 3.75 -11.95 -10.29
CA HIS A 243 4.98 -12.74 -10.42
C HIS A 243 5.60 -12.61 -11.81
N ALA A 244 4.78 -12.64 -12.87
CA ALA A 244 5.26 -12.49 -14.24
C ALA A 244 5.91 -11.12 -14.50
N VAL A 245 5.33 -10.04 -13.96
CA VAL A 245 5.95 -8.71 -14.01
C VAL A 245 7.26 -8.70 -13.23
N LEU A 246 7.24 -9.14 -11.96
CA LEU A 246 8.45 -9.17 -11.11
C LEU A 246 9.59 -9.98 -11.74
N ALA A 247 9.27 -11.10 -12.40
CA ALA A 247 10.26 -11.95 -13.04
C ALA A 247 10.97 -11.29 -14.24
N ARG A 248 10.44 -10.19 -14.76
CA ARG A 248 11.02 -9.46 -15.89
C ARG A 248 11.68 -8.13 -15.49
N LEU A 249 11.62 -7.76 -14.21
CA LEU A 249 12.25 -6.56 -13.68
C LEU A 249 13.56 -6.88 -12.96
N HIS A 250 14.55 -6.02 -13.18
CA HIS A 250 15.77 -5.97 -12.37
C HIS A 250 15.77 -4.67 -11.57
N ILE A 251 15.61 -4.79 -10.25
CA ILE A 251 15.51 -3.67 -9.31
C ILE A 251 16.70 -3.69 -8.34
N ARG A 252 16.99 -2.55 -7.71
CA ARG A 252 18.02 -2.48 -6.67
C ARG A 252 17.53 -3.12 -5.38
N ASP A 253 18.49 -3.54 -4.57
CA ASP A 253 18.24 -4.01 -3.21
C ASP A 253 17.65 -2.91 -2.30
N THR A 254 17.91 -1.65 -2.58
CA THR A 254 17.33 -0.55 -1.81
C THR A 254 15.86 -0.26 -2.15
N THR A 255 15.27 -0.90 -3.16
CA THR A 255 13.89 -0.60 -3.59
C THR A 255 12.85 -1.05 -2.56
N LYS A 256 11.91 -0.19 -2.19
CA LYS A 256 10.75 -0.58 -1.38
C LYS A 256 9.76 -1.35 -2.24
N LEU A 257 9.46 -2.59 -1.86
CA LEU A 257 8.58 -3.49 -2.58
C LEU A 257 7.26 -3.67 -1.82
N GLN A 258 6.14 -3.29 -2.44
CA GLN A 258 4.80 -3.52 -1.93
C GLN A 258 4.00 -4.39 -2.91
N LEU A 259 3.51 -5.53 -2.45
CA LEU A 259 2.75 -6.49 -3.26
C LEU A 259 1.35 -6.64 -2.67
N CYS A 260 0.31 -6.46 -3.48
CA CYS A 260 -1.09 -6.66 -3.10
C CYS A 260 -1.71 -7.79 -3.92
N ILE A 261 -1.67 -9.01 -3.40
CA ILE A 261 -2.02 -10.21 -4.14
C ILE A 261 -3.46 -10.61 -3.87
N ARG A 262 -4.20 -10.88 -4.95
CA ARG A 262 -5.52 -11.52 -4.90
C ARG A 262 -5.37 -13.01 -5.18
N PRO A 263 -5.75 -13.89 -4.25
CA PRO A 263 -5.73 -15.33 -4.48
C PRO A 263 -6.80 -15.70 -5.51
N TYR A 264 -6.41 -16.46 -6.54
CA TYR A 264 -7.32 -16.87 -7.62
C TYR A 264 -8.11 -18.13 -7.26
N ARG A 265 -7.56 -19.02 -6.40
CA ARG A 265 -8.19 -20.28 -5.99
C ARG A 265 -8.14 -20.49 -4.48
N ARG A 266 -9.14 -21.20 -3.96
CA ARG A 266 -9.28 -21.58 -2.53
C ARG A 266 -8.16 -22.48 -1.99
N GLU A 267 -7.34 -23.04 -2.88
CA GLU A 267 -6.36 -24.09 -2.56
C GLU A 267 -4.91 -23.69 -2.88
N GLN A 268 -4.65 -22.44 -3.30
CA GLN A 268 -3.26 -22.00 -3.51
C GLN A 268 -2.53 -21.96 -2.17
N ALA A 269 -1.40 -22.64 -2.11
CA ALA A 269 -0.53 -22.57 -0.95
C ALA A 269 0.03 -21.14 -0.87
N LEU A 270 0.30 -20.65 0.34
CA LEU A 270 0.86 -19.29 0.51
C LEU A 270 2.26 -19.17 -0.13
N SER A 271 2.94 -20.30 -0.37
CA SER A 271 4.13 -20.38 -1.23
C SER A 271 3.88 -19.91 -2.66
N ASP A 272 2.66 -20.12 -3.18
CA ASP A 272 2.27 -19.77 -4.55
C ASP A 272 1.90 -18.28 -4.65
N LEU A 273 1.73 -17.60 -3.52
CA LEU A 273 1.56 -16.14 -3.47
C LEU A 273 2.92 -15.43 -3.45
N VAL A 274 3.99 -16.11 -3.07
CA VAL A 274 5.33 -15.53 -3.06
C VAL A 274 6.00 -15.77 -4.41
N PRO A 275 6.62 -14.75 -5.04
CA PRO A 275 7.30 -14.93 -6.32
C PRO A 275 8.36 -16.05 -6.26
N ALA A 276 8.30 -16.99 -7.19
CA ALA A 276 9.21 -18.14 -7.25
C ALA A 276 10.67 -17.75 -7.53
N ARG A 277 10.90 -16.59 -8.17
CA ARG A 277 12.24 -15.98 -8.18
C ARG A 277 12.53 -15.49 -6.77
N SER A 278 13.62 -15.99 -6.19
CA SER A 278 14.26 -15.46 -4.99
C SER A 278 14.33 -13.93 -5.02
N LEU A 279 13.29 -13.27 -4.50
CA LEU A 279 13.37 -11.92 -3.96
C LEU A 279 14.53 -11.85 -2.94
N LEU A 280 14.94 -13.00 -2.41
CA LEU A 280 16.14 -13.28 -1.60
C LEU A 280 17.45 -12.76 -2.19
N ALA A 281 17.64 -12.80 -3.51
CA ALA A 281 18.83 -12.19 -4.11
C ALA A 281 18.75 -10.66 -4.10
N ALA A 282 17.54 -10.10 -4.04
CA ALA A 282 17.30 -8.67 -4.06
C ALA A 282 17.31 -8.04 -2.67
N PHE A 283 17.01 -8.72 -1.56
CA PHE A 283 16.94 -8.07 -0.24
C PHE A 283 17.69 -8.82 0.89
N PRO A 284 19.00 -9.12 0.75
CA PRO A 284 19.78 -9.76 1.80
C PRO A 284 19.80 -8.97 3.11
N GLN A 285 19.56 -7.66 3.08
CA GLN A 285 19.62 -6.78 4.23
C GLN A 285 18.43 -6.85 5.20
N ILE A 286 17.34 -7.56 4.88
CA ILE A 286 16.20 -7.68 5.81
C ILE A 286 16.65 -8.42 7.09
N ARG A 287 16.42 -7.79 8.23
CA ARG A 287 16.79 -8.32 9.57
C ARG A 287 15.58 -8.59 10.47
N SER A 288 14.45 -7.97 10.16
CA SER A 288 13.21 -8.06 10.92
C SER A 288 12.08 -8.51 10.02
N LEU A 289 11.33 -9.52 10.48
CA LEU A 289 10.17 -10.05 9.78
C LEU A 289 8.95 -9.91 10.69
N ALA A 290 7.93 -9.20 10.22
CA ALA A 290 6.64 -9.08 10.87
C ALA A 290 5.57 -9.79 10.04
N ILE A 291 4.87 -10.74 10.65
CA ILE A 291 3.85 -11.54 10.01
C ILE A 291 2.54 -11.26 10.72
N HIS A 292 1.55 -10.72 10.01
CA HIS A 292 0.24 -10.43 10.56
C HIS A 292 -0.83 -11.22 9.82
N VAL A 293 -1.43 -12.17 10.53
CA VAL A 293 -2.61 -12.92 10.09
C VAL A 293 -3.81 -12.40 10.88
N LYS A 294 -4.58 -11.51 10.26
CA LYS A 294 -5.73 -10.86 10.90
C LYS A 294 -6.93 -10.89 9.95
N TYR A 295 -8.07 -11.35 10.45
CA TYR A 295 -9.35 -10.99 9.87
C TYR A 295 -9.67 -9.56 10.32
N SER A 296 -9.48 -8.59 9.44
CA SER A 296 -9.89 -7.21 9.68
C SER A 296 -11.03 -6.86 8.73
N ARG A 297 -12.20 -6.53 9.27
CA ARG A 297 -13.29 -5.94 8.48
C ARG A 297 -12.97 -4.51 8.01
N ILE A 298 -11.92 -3.90 8.56
CA ILE A 298 -11.53 -2.50 8.34
C ILE A 298 -10.38 -2.41 7.32
N TRP A 299 -9.54 -3.45 7.27
CA TRP A 299 -8.39 -3.54 6.37
C TRP A 299 -8.62 -4.77 5.51
N HIS A 300 -8.82 -4.60 4.21
CA HIS A 300 -9.23 -5.64 3.27
C HIS A 300 -8.19 -6.75 3.03
N HIS A 301 -7.18 -6.87 3.88
CA HIS A 301 -6.13 -7.86 3.78
C HIS A 301 -6.33 -8.94 4.85
N ALA A 302 -6.38 -10.19 4.44
CA ALA A 302 -6.42 -11.34 5.35
C ALA A 302 -5.06 -11.66 5.98
N LEU A 303 -4.00 -11.31 5.25
CA LEU A 303 -2.61 -11.57 5.60
C LEU A 303 -1.75 -10.38 5.19
N SER A 304 -0.83 -9.97 6.07
CA SER A 304 0.31 -9.14 5.69
C SER A 304 1.63 -9.74 6.19
N ILE A 305 2.67 -9.52 5.41
CA ILE A 305 4.04 -9.88 5.72
C ILE A 305 4.89 -8.67 5.42
N ASP A 306 5.62 -8.21 6.42
CA ASP A 306 6.42 -7.00 6.35
C ASP A 306 7.87 -7.32 6.72
N GLY A 307 8.80 -6.85 5.90
CA GLY A 307 10.24 -7.04 6.08
C GLY A 307 10.95 -5.70 6.26
N GLU A 308 11.72 -5.59 7.34
CA GLU A 308 12.48 -4.38 7.67
C GLU A 308 13.98 -4.67 7.79
N VAL A 309 14.79 -3.69 7.41
CA VAL A 309 16.25 -3.70 7.63
C VAL A 309 16.55 -3.26 9.06
N GLU A 310 15.93 -2.15 9.46
CA GLU A 310 15.97 -1.57 10.80
C GLU A 310 14.55 -1.17 11.20
N ARG A 311 14.30 -0.95 12.50
CA ARG A 311 12.97 -0.56 12.97
C ARG A 311 12.51 0.71 12.23
N GLY A 312 11.37 0.64 11.56
CA GLY A 312 10.82 1.75 10.77
C GLY A 312 11.30 1.85 9.32
N ASP A 313 12.31 1.06 8.91
CA ASP A 313 12.73 0.97 7.50
C ASP A 313 12.15 -0.28 6.81
N GLN A 314 10.85 -0.20 6.54
CA GLN A 314 10.11 -1.20 5.80
C GLN A 314 10.53 -1.22 4.33
N ARG A 315 11.07 -2.35 3.88
CA ARG A 315 11.54 -2.60 2.50
C ARG A 315 10.68 -3.60 1.75
N LEU A 316 10.03 -4.51 2.45
CA LEU A 316 9.13 -5.49 1.88
C LEU A 316 7.77 -5.38 2.58
N SER A 317 6.70 -5.35 1.80
CA SER A 317 5.32 -5.48 2.26
C SER A 317 4.56 -6.35 1.29
N LEU A 318 4.07 -7.49 1.75
CA LEU A 318 3.19 -8.38 1.01
C LEU A 318 1.84 -8.40 1.71
N HIS A 319 0.80 -8.01 1.00
CA HIS A 319 -0.59 -8.03 1.45
C HIS A 319 -1.38 -9.00 0.58
N VAL A 320 -2.24 -9.80 1.21
CA VAL A 320 -3.16 -10.70 0.50
C VAL A 320 -4.59 -10.26 0.79
N ASP A 321 -5.32 -9.91 -0.27
CA ASP A 321 -6.69 -9.41 -0.18
C ASP A 321 -7.67 -10.53 0.21
N ASP A 322 -8.58 -10.22 1.13
CA ASP A 322 -9.66 -11.10 1.57
C ASP A 322 -10.83 -11.03 0.58
N THR A 323 -10.81 -11.89 -0.45
CA THR A 323 -11.95 -12.00 -1.38
C THR A 323 -12.88 -13.18 -1.05
N ASN A 324 -12.49 -14.08 -0.14
CA ASN A 324 -13.28 -15.26 0.19
C ASN A 324 -13.08 -15.67 1.65
N SER A 325 -14.18 -15.63 2.40
CA SER A 325 -14.31 -15.88 3.84
C SER A 325 -13.95 -17.30 4.34
N ASN A 326 -13.18 -18.10 3.60
CA ASN A 326 -12.89 -19.52 3.90
C ASN A 326 -11.42 -19.80 4.27
N ILE A 327 -10.68 -18.84 4.83
CA ILE A 327 -9.28 -19.01 5.29
C ILE A 327 -9.15 -19.95 6.52
N TYR A 328 -10.21 -20.69 6.87
CA TYR A 328 -10.30 -21.56 8.05
C TYR A 328 -9.40 -22.81 8.03
N SER A 329 -8.60 -23.03 6.97
CA SER A 329 -7.73 -24.22 6.83
C SER A 329 -6.29 -23.89 6.42
N LEU A 330 -5.73 -22.82 6.97
CA LEU A 330 -4.36 -22.41 6.67
C LEU A 330 -3.36 -23.34 7.38
N ASN A 331 -2.63 -24.15 6.60
CA ASN A 331 -1.56 -25.02 7.12
C ASN A 331 -0.35 -24.16 7.52
N LEU A 332 -0.09 -24.05 8.83
CA LEU A 332 0.95 -23.16 9.36
C LEU A 332 2.37 -23.51 8.88
N LEU A 333 2.66 -24.80 8.69
CA LEU A 333 3.95 -25.25 8.16
C LEU A 333 4.15 -24.80 6.70
N LEU A 334 3.16 -25.03 5.84
CA LEU A 334 3.22 -24.59 4.44
C LEU A 334 3.29 -23.06 4.35
N PHE A 335 2.58 -22.37 5.25
CA PHE A 335 2.65 -20.93 5.36
C PHE A 335 4.05 -20.43 5.67
N PHE A 336 4.67 -20.87 6.76
CA PHE A 336 6.01 -20.39 7.12
C PHE A 336 7.06 -20.79 6.09
N LYS A 337 6.93 -21.98 5.48
CA LYS A 337 7.76 -22.36 4.33
C LYS A 337 7.65 -21.36 3.18
N GLY A 338 6.43 -20.91 2.85
CA GLY A 338 6.22 -19.89 1.82
C GLY A 338 6.72 -18.50 2.23
N VAL A 339 6.48 -18.05 3.47
CA VAL A 339 6.92 -16.71 3.90
C VAL A 339 8.43 -16.57 3.87
N THR A 340 9.14 -17.58 4.36
CA THR A 340 10.59 -17.57 4.47
C THR A 340 11.32 -17.75 3.15
N THR A 341 10.65 -18.15 2.06
CA THR A 341 11.26 -18.03 0.71
C THR A 341 11.40 -16.57 0.27
N SER A 342 10.81 -15.60 0.99
CA SER A 342 10.90 -14.17 0.66
C SER A 342 12.09 -13.46 1.31
N CYS A 343 12.66 -13.99 2.40
CA CYS A 343 13.77 -13.36 3.14
C CYS A 343 14.92 -14.35 3.45
N SER A 344 16.17 -13.90 3.49
CA SER A 344 17.31 -14.77 3.84
C SER A 344 17.22 -15.15 5.32
N PRO A 345 16.92 -16.42 5.68
CA PRO A 345 16.65 -16.79 7.07
C PRO A 345 17.85 -16.55 8.00
N ALA A 346 19.06 -16.63 7.45
CA ALA A 346 20.31 -16.40 8.17
C ALA A 346 20.51 -14.94 8.62
N ASN A 347 19.82 -13.97 7.99
CA ASN A 347 19.96 -12.55 8.33
C ASN A 347 18.87 -12.07 9.29
N ILE A 348 17.84 -12.91 9.53
CA ILE A 348 16.71 -12.56 10.40
C ILE A 348 17.12 -12.69 11.86
N THR A 349 17.12 -11.55 12.55
CA THR A 349 17.43 -11.44 13.99
C THR A 349 16.18 -11.13 14.81
N ARG A 350 15.10 -10.65 14.17
CA ARG A 350 13.85 -10.26 14.83
C ARG A 350 12.66 -10.85 14.10
N VAL A 351 11.77 -11.50 14.84
CA VAL A 351 10.53 -12.07 14.30
C VAL A 351 9.35 -11.61 15.14
N SER A 352 8.35 -11.02 14.49
CA SER A 352 7.05 -10.75 15.08
C SER A 352 5.97 -11.52 14.34
N VAL A 353 5.10 -12.23 15.06
CA VAL A 353 3.98 -12.96 14.46
C VAL A 353 2.71 -12.64 15.22
N VAL A 354 1.71 -12.11 14.54
CA VAL A 354 0.38 -11.85 15.10
C VAL A 354 -0.65 -12.70 14.39
N MET A 355 -1.25 -13.63 15.14
CA MET A 355 -2.22 -14.60 14.64
C MET A 355 -3.50 -14.52 15.46
N ARG A 356 -4.60 -14.13 14.81
CA ARG A 356 -5.92 -13.96 15.46
C ARG A 356 -7.00 -14.94 14.97
N LEU A 357 -6.64 -15.88 14.10
CA LEU A 357 -7.58 -16.88 13.56
C LEU A 357 -7.39 -18.23 14.27
N PRO A 358 -8.49 -18.99 14.49
CA PRO A 358 -8.38 -20.37 14.96
C PRO A 358 -7.85 -21.26 13.81
N PHE A 359 -6.77 -21.98 14.06
CA PHE A 359 -6.23 -23.01 13.16
C PHE A 359 -6.57 -24.40 13.71
N THR A 360 -6.40 -25.45 12.90
CA THR A 360 -6.54 -26.83 13.36
C THR A 360 -5.32 -27.27 14.19
N ASP A 361 -5.56 -27.72 15.42
CA ASP A 361 -4.55 -27.87 16.51
C ASP A 361 -3.32 -28.72 16.13
N HIS A 362 -3.47 -29.78 15.34
CA HIS A 362 -2.40 -30.74 15.09
C HIS A 362 -1.30 -30.26 14.10
N VAL A 363 -1.49 -29.12 13.44
CA VAL A 363 -0.54 -28.59 12.43
C VAL A 363 0.24 -27.37 12.94
N LEU A 364 -0.10 -26.86 14.13
CA LEU A 364 0.47 -25.65 14.70
C LEU A 364 1.91 -25.83 15.20
N GLU A 365 2.17 -26.86 16.01
CA GLU A 365 3.51 -27.10 16.59
C GLU A 365 4.59 -27.31 15.51
N SER A 366 4.25 -28.08 14.46
CA SER A 366 5.18 -28.34 13.35
C SER A 366 5.52 -27.07 12.58
N GLY A 367 4.57 -26.14 12.43
CA GLY A 367 4.81 -24.83 11.83
C GLY A 367 5.78 -24.00 12.68
N TRP A 368 5.50 -23.82 13.97
CA TRP A 368 6.37 -23.06 14.88
C TRP A 368 7.78 -23.64 14.94
N SER A 369 7.89 -24.96 15.11
CA SER A 369 9.17 -25.67 15.14
C SER A 369 9.96 -25.44 13.85
N TRP A 370 9.29 -25.44 12.69
CA TRP A 370 9.92 -25.18 11.41
C TRP A 370 10.46 -23.74 11.33
N LEU A 371 9.64 -22.73 11.67
CA LEU A 371 10.04 -21.33 11.65
C LEU A 371 11.26 -21.07 12.53
N PHE A 372 11.22 -21.59 13.77
CA PHE A 372 12.28 -21.39 14.74
C PHE A 372 13.60 -22.08 14.38
N ARG A 373 13.53 -23.25 13.74
CA ARG A 373 14.74 -23.92 13.22
C ARG A 373 15.30 -23.20 11.98
N HIS A 374 14.43 -22.66 11.13
CA HIS A 374 14.85 -22.03 9.89
C HIS A 374 15.44 -20.63 10.11
N CYS A 375 14.87 -19.84 11.03
CA CYS A 375 15.38 -18.52 11.43
C CYS A 375 16.24 -18.63 12.70
N SER A 376 17.34 -19.39 12.63
CA SER A 376 18.14 -19.76 13.81
C SER A 376 18.88 -18.60 14.51
N GLN A 377 19.06 -17.47 13.81
CA GLN A 377 19.77 -16.27 14.32
C GLN A 377 18.85 -15.29 15.08
N VAL A 378 17.60 -15.67 15.36
CA VAL A 378 16.64 -14.78 16.01
C VAL A 378 17.03 -14.52 17.47
N THR A 379 17.20 -13.24 17.81
CA THR A 379 17.50 -12.74 19.15
C THR A 379 16.27 -12.13 19.83
N GLU A 380 15.30 -11.61 19.05
CA GLU A 380 14.03 -11.08 19.58
C GLU A 380 12.82 -11.74 18.91
N LEU A 381 11.92 -12.31 19.71
CA LEU A 381 10.71 -12.98 19.26
C LEU A 381 9.47 -12.37 19.95
N ALA A 382 8.52 -11.88 19.15
CA ALA A 382 7.26 -11.29 19.65
C ALA A 382 6.05 -11.97 19.00
N LEU A 383 5.23 -12.65 19.79
CA LEU A 383 4.15 -13.50 19.31
C LEU A 383 2.81 -13.05 19.88
N GLU A 384 1.77 -12.98 19.06
CA GLU A 384 0.37 -12.94 19.47
C GLU A 384 -0.31 -14.18 18.89
N THR A 385 -0.70 -15.15 19.73
CA THR A 385 -1.24 -16.45 19.30
C THR A 385 -2.53 -16.81 20.05
N VAL A 386 -3.36 -17.65 19.44
CA VAL A 386 -4.57 -18.18 20.10
C VAL A 386 -4.23 -19.35 21.04
N ASP A 387 -3.21 -20.15 20.69
CA ASP A 387 -2.70 -21.25 21.51
C ASP A 387 -1.19 -21.05 21.74
N ALA A 388 -0.81 -20.82 22.99
CA ALA A 388 0.58 -20.61 23.40
C ALA A 388 1.31 -21.92 23.71
N ARG A 389 0.59 -23.03 23.97
CA ARG A 389 1.22 -24.29 24.35
C ARG A 389 2.04 -24.87 23.22
N THR A 390 1.51 -24.83 21.99
CA THR A 390 2.24 -25.25 20.78
C THR A 390 3.47 -24.39 20.49
N VAL A 391 3.45 -23.10 20.84
CA VAL A 391 4.62 -22.21 20.75
C VAL A 391 5.68 -22.62 21.77
N PHE A 392 5.29 -22.82 23.04
CA PHE A 392 6.22 -23.19 24.09
C PHE A 392 6.84 -24.57 23.84
N ALA A 393 6.03 -25.55 23.41
CA ALA A 393 6.51 -26.85 22.97
C ALA A 393 7.55 -26.72 21.85
N ALA A 394 7.30 -25.89 20.83
CA ALA A 394 8.25 -25.67 19.74
C ALA A 394 9.57 -24.99 20.17
N LEU A 395 9.57 -24.18 21.24
CA LEU A 395 10.76 -23.55 21.83
C LEU A 395 11.56 -24.46 22.77
N THR A 396 11.00 -25.63 23.10
CA THR A 396 11.54 -26.56 24.09
C THR A 396 12.71 -27.43 23.60
N PRO A 397 12.87 -27.81 22.32
CA PRO A 397 14.02 -28.60 21.86
C PRO A 397 15.37 -27.86 22.00
N ALA A 398 16.47 -28.61 22.18
CA ALA A 398 17.79 -28.06 22.52
C ALA A 398 18.39 -27.15 21.44
N ASP A 399 18.14 -27.46 20.17
CA ASP A 399 18.73 -26.74 19.04
C ASP A 399 17.84 -25.57 18.54
N THR A 400 16.76 -25.26 19.25
CA THR A 400 15.80 -24.24 18.83
C THR A 400 16.15 -22.85 19.38
N LEU A 401 16.43 -21.91 18.48
CA LEU A 401 16.67 -20.49 18.79
C LEU A 401 17.65 -20.29 19.95
N VAL A 402 18.84 -20.85 19.83
CA VAL A 402 19.90 -20.79 20.85
C VAL A 402 20.31 -19.35 21.17
N GLN A 403 20.18 -18.44 20.20
CA GLN A 403 20.53 -17.01 20.33
C GLN A 403 19.39 -16.13 20.87
N LEU A 404 18.23 -16.70 21.19
CA LEU A 404 17.08 -15.93 21.65
C LEU A 404 17.36 -15.26 23.00
N GLU A 405 17.32 -13.93 23.03
CA GLU A 405 17.53 -13.14 24.25
C GLU A 405 16.21 -12.57 24.79
N ARG A 406 15.27 -12.22 23.91
CA ARG A 406 14.02 -11.54 24.26
C ARG A 406 12.81 -12.28 23.71
N LEU A 407 11.88 -12.63 24.59
CA LEU A 407 10.62 -13.30 24.24
C LEU A 407 9.42 -12.50 24.74
N ALA A 408 8.51 -12.13 23.85
CA ALA A 408 7.20 -11.59 24.21
C ALA A 408 6.09 -12.47 23.64
N VAL A 409 5.15 -12.93 24.47
CA VAL A 409 4.02 -13.75 24.03
C VAL A 409 2.72 -13.19 24.57
N ILE A 410 1.83 -12.81 23.67
CA ILE A 410 0.45 -12.45 23.92
C ILE A 410 -0.42 -13.64 23.55
N TYR A 411 -1.24 -14.13 24.47
CA TYR A 411 -2.05 -15.32 24.24
C TYR A 411 -3.47 -15.16 24.74
N LYS A 412 -4.42 -15.89 24.14
CA LYS A 412 -5.82 -15.86 24.60
C LYS A 412 -5.94 -16.57 25.95
N ARG A 413 -6.73 -15.99 26.86
CA ARG A 413 -7.05 -16.60 28.16
C ARG A 413 -7.59 -18.02 27.99
N GLU A 414 -6.88 -18.99 28.56
CA GLU A 414 -7.37 -20.34 28.77
C GLU A 414 -7.85 -20.48 30.23
N GLN A 415 -8.93 -21.25 30.45
CA GLN A 415 -9.41 -21.53 31.80
C GLN A 415 -8.52 -22.53 32.54
N SER A 416 -7.66 -23.25 31.81
CA SER A 416 -6.76 -24.25 32.37
C SER A 416 -5.40 -23.62 32.75
N GLY A 417 -4.80 -24.06 33.85
CA GLY A 417 -3.44 -23.69 34.24
C GLY A 417 -2.35 -24.21 33.30
N ALA A 418 -2.70 -25.05 32.32
CA ALA A 418 -1.75 -25.78 31.48
C ALA A 418 -0.83 -24.87 30.64
N VAL A 419 -1.28 -23.66 30.28
CA VAL A 419 -0.43 -22.68 29.58
C VAL A 419 0.72 -22.21 30.48
N TYR A 420 0.45 -21.97 31.78
CA TYR A 420 1.45 -21.56 32.75
C TYR A 420 2.46 -22.69 33.00
N ASP A 421 1.99 -23.93 33.16
CA ASP A 421 2.87 -25.09 33.33
C ASP A 421 3.78 -25.29 32.12
N SER A 422 3.22 -25.17 30.90
CA SER A 422 3.99 -25.27 29.66
C SER A 422 5.02 -24.14 29.52
N MET A 423 4.66 -22.92 29.90
CA MET A 423 5.56 -21.77 29.93
C MET A 423 6.74 -21.99 30.90
N LEU A 424 6.44 -22.39 32.15
CA LEU A 424 7.46 -22.63 33.18
C LEU A 424 8.40 -23.76 32.75
N SER A 425 7.84 -24.88 32.27
CA SER A 425 8.63 -26.01 31.78
C SER A 425 9.58 -25.60 30.65
N MET A 426 9.11 -24.80 29.69
CA MET A 426 9.94 -24.28 28.60
C MET A 426 11.09 -23.41 29.14
N LEU A 427 10.81 -22.51 30.09
CA LEU A 427 11.84 -21.63 30.69
C LEU A 427 12.89 -22.43 31.47
N GLU A 428 12.48 -23.39 32.29
CA GLU A 428 13.37 -24.27 33.07
C GLU A 428 14.28 -25.11 32.16
N GLN A 429 13.71 -25.68 31.09
CA GLN A 429 14.48 -26.46 30.12
C GLN A 429 15.50 -25.61 29.36
N ARG A 430 15.18 -24.36 29.05
CA ARG A 430 16.15 -23.43 28.43
C ARG A 430 17.25 -23.01 29.41
N ALA A 431 16.89 -22.68 30.65
CA ALA A 431 17.84 -22.28 31.68
C ALA A 431 18.83 -23.42 32.01
N SER A 432 18.33 -24.65 32.18
CA SER A 432 19.18 -25.83 32.47
C SER A 432 20.18 -26.15 31.36
N ARG A 433 19.95 -25.67 30.14
CA ARG A 433 20.85 -25.85 28.98
C ARG A 433 21.78 -24.66 28.74
N GLY A 434 21.77 -23.66 29.62
CA GLY A 434 22.64 -22.49 29.49
C GLY A 434 22.22 -21.50 28.41
N VAL A 435 20.94 -21.53 27.98
CA VAL A 435 20.35 -20.56 27.02
C VAL A 435 19.21 -19.74 27.67
N PRO A 436 19.45 -19.09 28.82
CA PRO A 436 18.42 -18.30 29.49
C PRO A 436 18.04 -17.06 28.68
N LEU A 437 16.78 -16.66 28.79
CA LEU A 437 16.31 -15.40 28.24
C LEU A 437 16.81 -14.24 29.09
N ARG A 438 17.25 -13.14 28.47
CA ARG A 438 17.56 -11.88 29.16
C ARG A 438 16.30 -11.12 29.55
N SER A 439 15.25 -11.25 28.74
CA SER A 439 13.96 -10.59 28.97
C SER A 439 12.83 -11.48 28.48
N SER A 440 11.77 -11.58 29.28
CA SER A 440 10.54 -12.27 28.90
C SER A 440 9.30 -11.45 29.32
N ALA A 441 8.28 -11.45 28.48
CA ALA A 441 6.99 -10.81 28.73
C ALA A 441 5.86 -11.74 28.28
N PHE A 442 4.94 -12.05 29.18
CA PHE A 442 3.80 -12.91 28.90
C PHE A 442 2.52 -12.16 29.25
N THR A 443 1.66 -11.96 28.26
CA THR A 443 0.45 -11.15 28.41
C THR A 443 -0.78 -11.95 28.02
N GLU A 444 -1.70 -12.09 28.96
CA GLU A 444 -2.97 -12.75 28.71
C GLU A 444 -3.99 -11.78 28.10
N ARG A 445 -4.64 -12.19 27.01
CA ARG A 445 -5.67 -11.44 26.30
C ARG A 445 -7.05 -11.98 26.69
N ILE A 446 -7.86 -11.10 27.28
CA ILE A 446 -9.23 -11.41 27.70
C ILE A 446 -10.21 -10.92 26.61
N CYS A 447 -11.14 -11.77 26.17
CA CYS A 447 -12.18 -11.32 25.22
C CYS A 447 -13.07 -10.29 25.89
N ARG A 448 -13.35 -9.16 25.22
CA ARG A 448 -14.33 -8.16 25.69
C ARG A 448 -15.70 -8.78 26.00
N CYS A 449 -16.06 -9.83 25.26
CA CYS A 449 -17.27 -10.62 25.47
C CYS A 449 -17.27 -11.38 26.80
N GLN A 450 -16.12 -11.92 27.22
CA GLN A 450 -15.93 -12.60 28.50
C GLN A 450 -15.88 -11.59 29.66
N VAL A 451 -15.29 -10.41 29.43
CA VAL A 451 -15.38 -9.31 30.40
C VAL A 451 -16.85 -8.90 30.58
N ALA A 452 -17.63 -8.76 29.51
CA ALA A 452 -19.04 -8.40 29.61
C ALA A 452 -19.92 -9.45 30.31
N SER A 453 -19.59 -10.76 30.20
CA SER A 453 -20.35 -11.83 30.84
C SER A 453 -20.00 -12.05 32.32
N TYR A 454 -18.80 -11.65 32.77
CA TYR A 454 -18.38 -11.78 34.17
C TYR A 454 -18.67 -10.55 35.03
N LEU A 455 -19.06 -9.46 34.39
CA LEU A 455 -19.04 -8.15 34.99
C LEU A 455 -20.25 -7.39 34.45
N ALA A 456 -21.39 -7.60 35.10
CA ALA A 456 -22.38 -6.54 35.25
C ALA A 456 -21.72 -5.43 36.10
N LEU A 457 -20.75 -4.73 35.50
CA LEU A 457 -20.07 -3.61 36.12
C LEU A 457 -21.13 -2.54 36.36
N THR A 458 -21.21 -2.06 37.59
CA THR A 458 -21.92 -0.81 37.87
C THR A 458 -21.26 0.32 37.07
N ASP A 459 -22.01 1.39 36.80
CA ASP A 459 -21.46 2.48 35.98
C ASP A 459 -20.21 3.12 36.60
N ASP A 460 -20.13 3.16 37.93
CA ASP A 460 -18.94 3.58 38.68
C ASP A 460 -17.74 2.66 38.44
N GLN A 461 -17.96 1.35 38.32
CA GLN A 461 -16.87 0.40 38.01
C GLN A 461 -16.47 0.49 36.54
N LYS A 462 -17.39 0.80 35.61
CA LYS A 462 -17.03 1.09 34.21
C LYS A 462 -16.21 2.38 34.11
N GLU A 463 -16.58 3.41 34.85
CA GLU A 463 -15.86 4.68 34.90
C GLU A 463 -14.48 4.50 35.55
N CYS A 464 -14.38 3.73 36.63
CA CYS A 464 -13.11 3.40 37.28
C CYS A 464 -12.21 2.54 36.37
N LEU A 465 -12.77 1.61 35.59
CA LEU A 465 -12.02 0.79 34.62
C LEU A 465 -11.64 1.60 33.37
N GLN A 466 -12.47 2.55 32.93
CA GLN A 466 -12.10 3.52 31.89
C GLN A 466 -10.99 4.45 32.36
N ASN A 467 -11.08 4.95 33.60
CA ASN A 467 -10.05 5.76 34.24
C ASN A 467 -8.79 4.95 34.50
N ALA A 468 -8.89 3.67 34.84
CA ALA A 468 -7.77 2.75 34.96
C ALA A 468 -7.19 2.38 33.59
N VAL A 469 -7.95 2.24 32.51
CA VAL A 469 -7.40 2.08 31.15
C VAL A 469 -6.74 3.37 30.66
N HIS A 470 -7.22 4.53 31.10
CA HIS A 470 -6.59 5.83 30.87
C HIS A 470 -5.32 6.02 31.73
N ALA A 471 -5.30 5.52 32.96
CA ALA A 471 -4.17 5.63 33.90
C ALA A 471 -3.12 4.53 33.72
N PHE A 472 -3.54 3.33 33.35
CA PHE A 472 -2.75 2.17 32.92
C PHE A 472 -2.78 2.02 31.39
N SER A 473 -2.82 3.14 30.66
CA SER A 473 -2.20 3.16 29.35
C SER A 473 -0.70 2.89 29.55
N ILE A 474 -0.36 1.63 29.81
CA ILE A 474 0.82 0.98 29.28
C ILE A 474 0.82 1.45 27.84
N GLU A 475 1.82 2.25 27.51
CA GLU A 475 2.13 2.71 26.19
C GLU A 475 1.65 1.65 25.19
N THR A 476 0.53 1.93 24.52
CA THR A 476 0.45 1.55 23.13
C THR A 476 1.69 2.18 22.54
N VAL A 477 2.72 1.36 22.40
CA VAL A 477 3.80 1.57 21.45
C VAL A 477 3.07 1.74 20.12
N ILE A 478 2.72 2.98 19.83
CA ILE A 478 2.63 3.46 18.47
C ILE A 478 4.07 3.29 18.00
N LEU A 479 4.32 2.17 17.32
CA LEU A 479 5.46 2.08 16.43
C LEU A 479 5.27 3.26 15.46
N GLY A 480 6.08 4.30 15.66
CA GLY A 480 6.25 5.38 14.69
C GLY A 480 7.00 4.88 13.47
#